data_AF-A0A353E7E8-F1
#
_entry.id   AF-A0A353E7E8-F1
#
_cell.length_a   1.000
_cell.length_b   1.000
_cell.length_c   1.000
_cell.angle_alpha   90.00
_cell.angle_beta   90.00
_cell.angle_gamma   90.00
#
_symmetry.space_group_name_H-M   'P 1'
#
loop_
_entity.id
_entity.type
_entity.pdbx_description
1 polymer ?
#
loop_
_entity_poly.entity_id
_entity_poly.type
_entity_poly.pdbx_seq_one_letter_code
_entity_poly.pdbx_strand_id
1 'polypeptide(L)'
;MNLKKSDMKLENIKFKAKTLHDGMWIEGDLKHLASGGVAIEGKHCIMEVDPSTVCQYTGLRDKNGKEVWENDELLVNHYFGRFIGAVTFEKGCFYIVSDYSKAELNKVDCISIVQCSKFDKEVKK
;
A
#
# COMPACT_ATOMS: atom_id res chain seq x y z
N MET A 1 -8.84 -9.89 22.19
CA MET A 1 -9.42 -8.96 21.18
C MET A 1 -9.79 -9.79 19.97
N ASN A 2 -11.09 -9.87 19.63
CA ASN A 2 -11.52 -10.52 18.40
C ASN A 2 -11.20 -9.58 17.23
N LEU A 3 -10.10 -9.85 16.53
CA LEU A 3 -9.84 -9.25 15.23
C LEU A 3 -10.95 -9.75 14.30
N LYS A 4 -11.96 -8.91 14.03
CA LYS A 4 -12.88 -9.17 12.92
C LYS A 4 -12.02 -9.18 11.66
N LYS A 5 -11.97 -10.32 10.98
CA LYS A 5 -11.34 -10.42 9.67
C LYS A 5 -12.04 -9.43 8.74
N SER A 6 -11.42 -8.29 8.49
CA SER A 6 -11.88 -7.38 7.45
C SER A 6 -11.43 -7.98 6.13
N ASP A 7 -12.31 -8.69 5.45
CA ASP A 7 -12.02 -9.20 4.11
C ASP A 7 -11.77 -8.01 3.18
N MET A 8 -10.64 -8.03 2.46
CA MET A 8 -10.31 -7.01 1.47
C MET A 8 -11.40 -7.01 0.38
N LYS A 9 -12.05 -5.86 0.18
CA LYS A 9 -13.06 -5.67 -0.86
C LYS A 9 -12.41 -5.12 -2.13
N LEU A 10 -13.08 -5.30 -3.27
CA LEU A 10 -12.62 -4.79 -4.56
C LEU A 10 -12.34 -3.28 -4.52
N GLU A 11 -13.21 -2.50 -3.85
CA GLU A 11 -13.08 -1.05 -3.64
C GLU A 11 -11.81 -0.63 -2.88
N ASN A 12 -11.14 -1.56 -2.19
CA ASN A 12 -9.88 -1.31 -1.49
C ASN A 12 -8.65 -1.56 -2.37
N ILE A 13 -8.81 -2.15 -3.56
CA ILE A 13 -7.72 -2.29 -4.53
C ILE A 13 -7.69 -0.99 -5.34
N LYS A 14 -7.13 0.06 -4.74
CA LYS A 14 -7.05 1.40 -5.35
C LYS A 14 -5.68 2.02 -5.17
N PHE A 15 -5.38 2.97 -6.06
CA PHE A 15 -4.12 3.69 -6.12
C PHE A 15 -4.37 5.18 -6.04
N LYS A 16 -3.35 5.92 -5.61
CA LYS A 16 -3.29 7.38 -5.73
C LYS A 16 -1.98 7.80 -6.38
N ALA A 17 -1.99 8.89 -7.14
CA ALA A 17 -0.80 9.49 -7.74
C ALA A 17 -1.03 10.97 -8.03
N LYS A 18 0.05 11.74 -8.24
CA LYS A 18 -0.04 13.13 -8.67
C LYS A 18 -0.19 13.21 -10.18
N THR A 19 -1.13 14.02 -10.67
CA THR A 19 -1.30 14.23 -12.11
C THR A 19 -0.06 14.94 -12.70
N LEU A 20 0.28 14.61 -13.95
CA LEU A 20 1.30 15.36 -14.70
C LEU A 20 0.81 16.75 -15.15
N HIS A 21 -0.50 17.00 -15.11
CA HIS A 21 -1.11 18.23 -15.56
C HIS A 21 -1.00 19.37 -14.53
N ASP A 22 -1.36 19.09 -13.28
CA ASP A 22 -1.45 20.10 -12.21
C ASP A 22 -0.80 19.67 -10.89
N GLY A 23 -0.24 18.46 -10.81
CA GLY A 23 0.40 17.95 -9.60
C GLY A 23 -0.56 17.61 -8.45
N MET A 24 -1.88 17.66 -8.67
CA MET A 24 -2.87 17.27 -7.67
C MET A 24 -2.98 15.75 -7.54
N TRP A 25 -3.37 15.27 -6.37
CA TRP A 25 -3.64 13.85 -6.15
C TRP A 25 -4.95 13.42 -6.81
N ILE A 26 -4.92 12.31 -7.53
CA ILE A 26 -6.09 11.58 -8.01
C ILE A 26 -6.07 10.17 -7.44
N GLU A 27 -7.25 9.63 -7.13
CA GLU A 27 -7.45 8.25 -6.66
C GLU A 27 -8.26 7.45 -7.67
N GLY A 28 -7.94 6.16 -7.84
CA GLY A 28 -8.65 5.27 -8.76
C GLY A 28 -7.87 4.01 -9.11
N ASP A 29 -8.17 3.44 -10.28
CA ASP A 29 -7.52 2.25 -10.80
C ASP A 29 -6.25 2.60 -11.58
N LEU A 30 -5.15 1.90 -11.31
CA LEU A 30 -3.90 2.08 -12.04
C LEU A 30 -3.99 1.46 -13.44
N LYS A 31 -3.62 2.24 -14.47
CA LYS A 31 -3.54 1.80 -15.87
C LYS A 31 -2.13 1.98 -16.39
N HIS A 32 -1.61 0.96 -17.06
CA HIS A 32 -0.45 1.08 -17.91
C HIS A 32 -0.90 1.47 -19.32
N LEU A 33 -0.32 2.54 -19.85
CA LEU A 33 -0.63 3.04 -21.18
C LEU A 33 0.28 2.38 -22.22
N ALA A 34 -0.23 2.20 -23.44
CA ALA A 34 0.57 1.68 -24.56
C ALA A 34 1.77 2.58 -24.90
N SER A 35 1.73 3.86 -24.52
CA SER A 35 2.82 4.82 -24.64
C SER A 35 3.98 4.57 -23.66
N GLY A 36 3.83 3.64 -22.70
CA GLY A 36 4.79 3.40 -21.62
C GLY A 36 4.56 4.26 -20.38
N GLY A 37 3.60 5.19 -20.42
CA GLY A 37 3.17 5.98 -19.27
C GLY A 37 2.22 5.22 -18.32
N VAL A 38 1.84 5.89 -17.24
CA VAL A 38 0.84 5.40 -16.29
C VAL A 38 -0.27 6.43 -16.12
N ALA A 39 -1.48 5.96 -15.89
CA ALA A 39 -2.64 6.78 -15.60
C ALA A 39 -3.43 6.23 -14.42
N ILE A 40 -4.18 7.10 -13.76
CA ILE A 40 -5.21 6.72 -12.81
C ILE A 40 -6.58 6.93 -13.46
N GLU A 41 -7.35 5.85 -13.57
CA GLU A 41 -8.78 5.89 -13.90
C GLU A 41 -9.56 6.22 -12.63
N GLY A 42 -9.84 7.50 -12.44
CA GLY A 42 -10.73 7.98 -11.40
C GLY A 42 -12.19 7.82 -11.81
N LYS A 43 -13.10 8.24 -10.92
CA LYS A 43 -14.55 8.07 -11.12
C LYS A 43 -15.11 8.75 -12.40
N HIS A 44 -14.50 9.85 -12.83
CA HIS A 44 -15.02 10.71 -13.90
C HIS A 44 -13.99 11.03 -14.99
N CYS A 45 -12.74 10.62 -14.83
CA CYS A 45 -11.66 10.94 -15.75
C CYS A 45 -10.54 9.90 -15.65
N ILE A 46 -9.74 9.83 -16.72
CA ILE A 46 -8.47 9.11 -16.73
C ILE A 46 -7.40 10.17 -16.88
N MET A 47 -6.46 10.22 -15.93
CA MET A 47 -5.40 11.22 -15.91
C MET A 47 -4.04 10.53 -15.97
N GLU A 48 -3.15 10.98 -16.85
CA GLU A 48 -1.74 10.60 -16.77
C GLU A 48 -1.11 11.16 -15.48
N VAL A 49 -0.30 10.35 -14.83
CA VAL A 49 0.28 10.66 -13.51
C VAL A 49 1.78 10.45 -13.49
N ASP A 50 2.44 11.10 -12.53
CA ASP A 50 3.86 10.87 -12.27
C ASP A 50 4.04 9.46 -11.67
N PRO A 51 4.70 8.53 -12.38
CA PRO A 51 4.90 7.16 -11.90
C PRO A 51 5.61 7.08 -10.56
N SER A 52 6.47 8.05 -10.22
CA SER A 52 7.21 8.07 -8.95
C SER A 52 6.34 8.40 -7.73
N THR A 53 5.10 8.85 -7.97
CA THR A 53 4.14 9.24 -6.92
C THR A 53 3.03 8.22 -6.73
N VAL A 54 3.05 7.11 -7.48
CA VAL A 54 2.05 6.05 -7.36
C VAL A 54 2.17 5.39 -6.00
N CYS A 55 1.07 5.36 -5.25
CA CYS A 55 0.94 4.71 -3.96
C CYS A 55 -0.26 3.77 -3.98
N GLN A 56 -0.09 2.54 -3.50
CA GLN A 56 -1.21 1.62 -3.29
C GLN A 56 -1.86 1.82 -1.90
N TYR A 57 -3.19 1.73 -1.84
CA TYR A 57 -3.90 1.68 -0.56
C TYR A 57 -3.63 0.35 0.15
N THR A 58 -3.28 0.42 1.44
CA THR A 58 -2.97 -0.80 2.24
C THR A 58 -4.21 -1.61 2.63
N GLY A 59 -5.41 -1.03 2.49
CA GLY A 59 -6.64 -1.59 3.06
C GLY A 59 -6.88 -1.22 4.53
N LEU A 60 -5.95 -0.49 5.16
CA LEU A 60 -6.00 -0.12 6.58
C LEU A 60 -6.25 1.38 6.78
N ARG A 61 -6.81 1.72 7.95
CA ARG A 61 -6.98 3.11 8.39
C ARG A 61 -6.22 3.36 9.69
N ASP A 62 -5.72 4.57 9.86
CA ASP A 62 -5.08 5.03 11.08
C ASP A 62 -6.11 5.19 12.22
N LYS A 63 -5.63 5.60 13.40
CA LYS A 63 -6.48 5.83 14.59
C LYS A 63 -7.54 6.93 14.40
N ASN A 64 -7.37 7.80 13.40
CA ASN A 64 -8.28 8.89 13.08
C ASN A 64 -9.23 8.51 11.92
N GLY A 65 -9.17 7.27 11.43
CA GLY A 65 -9.96 6.80 10.30
C GLY A 65 -9.42 7.24 8.93
N LYS A 66 -8.23 7.84 8.85
CA LYS A 66 -7.58 8.20 7.59
C LYS A 66 -6.98 6.95 6.95
N GLU A 67 -7.16 6.78 5.65
CA GLU A 67 -6.56 5.69 4.90
C GLU A 67 -5.03 5.75 4.95
N VAL A 68 -4.41 4.58 5.11
CA VAL A 68 -2.96 4.40 5.11
C VAL A 68 -2.54 3.91 3.73
N TRP A 69 -1.62 4.63 3.11
CA TRP A 69 -1.10 4.35 1.78
C TRP A 69 0.39 4.02 1.84
N GLU A 70 0.88 3.35 0.80
CA GLU A 70 2.32 3.28 0.53
C GLU A 70 2.94 4.69 0.55
N ASN A 71 4.16 4.81 1.08
CA ASN A 71 4.90 6.06 1.30
C ASN A 71 4.32 7.03 2.34
N ASP A 72 3.23 6.69 3.04
CA ASP A 72 2.79 7.50 4.19
C ASP A 72 3.79 7.36 5.36
N GLU A 73 4.10 8.48 6.02
CA GLU A 73 4.87 8.49 7.28
C GLU A 73 3.92 8.42 8.48
N LEU A 74 4.16 7.44 9.36
CA LEU A 74 3.30 7.16 10.51
C LEU A 74 4.08 7.30 11.81
N LEU A 75 3.46 7.96 12.80
CA LEU A 75 3.91 7.91 14.19
C LEU A 75 3.39 6.62 14.83
N VAL A 76 4.28 5.68 15.09
CA VAL A 76 3.97 4.37 15.68
C VAL A 76 4.26 4.39 17.18
N ASN A 77 3.29 3.91 17.98
CA ASN A 77 3.52 3.59 19.38
C ASN A 77 3.94 2.11 19.48
N HIS A 78 5.19 1.87 19.83
CA HIS A 78 5.75 0.55 20.05
C HIS A 78 6.06 0.32 21.54
N TYR A 79 6.25 -0.93 21.92
CA TYR A 79 6.57 -1.28 23.32
C TYR A 79 7.84 -0.56 23.82
N PHE A 80 8.82 -0.36 22.94
CA PHE A 80 10.08 0.33 23.25
C PHE A 80 10.03 1.86 23.09
N GLY A 81 8.87 2.45 22.79
CA GLY A 81 8.70 3.89 22.65
C GLY A 81 7.99 4.30 21.36
N ARG A 82 8.11 5.58 21.00
CA ARG A 82 7.50 6.17 19.80
C ARG A 82 8.53 6.37 18.72
N PHE A 83 8.20 6.01 17.49
CA PHE A 83 9.04 6.28 16.33
C PHE A 83 8.21 6.68 15.11
N ILE A 84 8.87 7.30 14.13
CA ILE A 84 8.31 7.57 12.80
C ILE A 84 8.83 6.50 11.85
N GLY A 85 7.95 5.93 11.04
CA GLY A 85 8.33 5.01 9.97
C GLY A 85 7.47 5.23 8.72
N ALA A 86 8.03 4.90 7.57
CA ALA A 86 7.37 4.97 6.28
C ALA A 86 6.73 3.62 5.91
N VAL A 87 5.56 3.66 5.31
CA VAL A 87 4.91 2.47 4.75
C VAL A 87 5.59 2.08 3.44
N THR A 88 6.05 0.83 3.33
CA THR A 88 6.72 0.29 2.14
C THR A 88 6.10 -1.05 1.73
N PHE A 89 6.19 -1.42 0.46
CA PHE A 89 5.80 -2.76 -0.01
C PHE A 89 7.03 -3.56 -0.40
N GLU A 90 7.34 -4.60 0.37
CA GLU A 90 8.47 -5.49 0.10
C GLU A 90 8.04 -6.94 0.25
N LYS A 91 8.64 -7.87 -0.49
CA LYS A 91 8.41 -9.32 -0.33
C LYS A 91 6.91 -9.72 -0.31
N GLY A 92 6.05 -8.98 -1.00
CA GLY A 92 4.61 -9.26 -1.08
C GLY A 92 3.78 -8.76 0.10
N CYS A 93 4.31 -7.90 0.97
CA CYS A 93 3.62 -7.38 2.15
C CYS A 93 3.91 -5.88 2.36
N PHE A 94 2.94 -5.17 2.94
CA PHE A 94 3.19 -3.81 3.46
C PHE A 94 3.88 -3.87 4.82
N TYR A 95 4.93 -3.07 4.98
CA TYR A 95 5.70 -2.90 6.22
C TYR A 95 5.73 -1.43 6.62
N ILE A 96 6.01 -1.18 7.91
CA ILE A 96 6.45 0.13 8.37
C ILE A 96 7.94 0.02 8.66
N VAL A 97 8.74 0.80 7.93
CA VAL A 97 10.20 0.83 8.07
C VAL A 97 10.59 2.17 8.67
N SER A 98 11.34 2.14 9.77
CA SER A 98 11.87 3.35 10.42
C SER A 98 13.37 3.48 10.15
N ASP A 99 13.84 4.72 10.00
CA ASP A 99 15.27 5.03 9.83
C ASP A 99 16.12 4.90 11.10
N TYR A 100 15.60 4.30 12.18
CA TYR A 100 16.42 3.85 13.30
C TYR A 100 17.35 2.75 12.77
N SER A 101 18.53 3.18 12.33
CA SER A 101 19.72 2.44 11.92
C SER A 101 19.52 0.96 11.63
N LYS A 102 19.98 0.53 10.45
CA LYS A 102 20.28 -0.85 10.02
C LYS A 102 20.89 -1.84 11.06
N ALA A 103 21.07 -1.47 12.33
CA ALA A 103 21.67 -2.23 13.41
C ALA A 103 20.71 -3.16 14.19
N GLU A 104 19.37 -2.93 14.25
CA GLU A 104 18.48 -3.82 15.03
C GLU A 104 17.16 -4.21 14.33
N LEU A 105 17.25 -4.57 13.05
CA LEU A 105 16.18 -5.29 12.34
C LEU A 105 16.14 -6.78 12.76
N ASN A 106 16.01 -7.05 14.05
CA ASN A 106 15.67 -8.37 14.57
C ASN A 106 14.26 -8.29 15.18
N LYS A 107 13.29 -8.88 14.47
CA LYS A 107 11.87 -8.98 14.81
C LYS A 107 11.06 -7.69 14.65
N VAL A 108 10.72 -7.37 13.41
CA VAL A 108 9.33 -7.00 13.13
C VAL A 108 8.66 -8.30 12.75
N ASP A 109 7.62 -8.69 13.49
CA ASP A 109 6.94 -9.97 13.30
C ASP A 109 6.59 -10.17 11.83
N CYS A 110 7.33 -11.10 11.21
CA CYS A 110 6.99 -11.65 9.91
C CYS A 110 5.60 -12.27 10.06
N ILE A 111 4.56 -11.60 9.57
CA ILE A 111 3.36 -12.33 9.18
C ILE A 111 3.83 -13.27 8.07
N SER A 112 3.83 -14.55 8.39
CA SER A 112 4.24 -15.63 7.52
C SER A 112 3.65 -15.45 6.12
N ILE A 113 4.52 -15.27 5.13
CA ILE A 113 4.14 -15.36 3.72
C ILE A 113 3.81 -16.83 3.46
N VAL A 114 2.53 -17.17 3.46
CA VAL A 114 2.07 -18.40 2.81
C VAL A 114 2.04 -18.10 1.32
N GLN A 115 3.14 -18.38 0.64
CA GLN A 115 3.24 -18.25 -0.80
C GLN A 115 2.35 -19.30 -1.47
N CYS A 116 1.09 -18.94 -1.72
CA CYS A 116 0.28 -19.40 -2.84
C CYS A 116 -1.04 -18.62 -2.81
N SER A 117 -1.41 -17.93 -3.89
CA SER A 117 -2.80 -17.49 -4.02
C SER A 117 -3.68 -18.73 -3.91
N LYS A 118 -4.83 -18.64 -3.22
CA LYS A 118 -5.80 -19.74 -3.23
C LYS A 118 -6.26 -20.12 -4.65
N PHE A 119 -6.07 -19.20 -5.60
CA PHE A 119 -6.40 -19.35 -7.02
C PHE A 119 -5.28 -19.99 -7.85
N ASP A 120 -4.04 -20.07 -7.33
CA ASP A 120 -2.91 -20.68 -8.04
C ASP A 120 -2.84 -22.20 -7.85
N LYS A 121 -3.84 -22.80 -7.19
CA LYS A 121 -3.94 -24.26 -7.09
C LYS A 121 -4.44 -24.81 -8.43
N GLU A 122 -3.51 -25.28 -9.26
CA GLU A 122 -3.86 -26.09 -10.43
C GLU A 122 -4.71 -27.29 -9.97
N VAL A 123 -5.95 -27.36 -10.43
CA VAL A 123 -6.79 -28.55 -10.27
C VAL A 123 -6.25 -29.57 -11.25
N LYS A 124 -5.37 -30.46 -10.79
CA LYS A 124 -5.00 -31.65 -11.56
C LYS A 124 -6.26 -32.48 -11.77
N LYS A 125 -6.71 -32.58 -13.03
CA LYS A 125 -7.72 -33.55 -13.46
C LYS A 125 -7.13 -34.95 -13.51
#